data_AF-A0A672MFM3-F1
#
_entry.id   AF-A0A672MFM3-F1
#
_cell.length_a   1.000
_cell.length_b   1.000
_cell.length_c   1.000
_cell.angle_alpha   90.00
_cell.angle_beta   90.00
_cell.angle_gamma   90.00
#
_symmetry.space_group_name_H-M   'P 1'
#
loop_
_entity.id
_entity.type
_entity.pdbx_description
1 polymer ?
#
loop_
_entity_poly.entity_id
_entity_poly.type
_entity_poly.pdbx_seq_one_letter_code
_entity_poly.pdbx_strand_id
1 'polypeptide(L)'
;ARNLINSNFFLALNTINLVKELDAFPKVPESYVETSAFGGTVSLIVFLLMALLTISEFFVYQDSWMKYEYEVDTDFTSKLKIKIDITVAMKCSRVGADVLDVAGAVIASKELKYDAVSDFKPSAAFHISLDNLPEPIIQNRLREEHSLQDVLFKSALKGYFSDPVPQNNSTSNSQNACRIHGKIYVNKVAGNFHIILVVFLIFPAALNFSHRIDYLSFGNDVPGHINPLDGSEKITLERRSFLLYISMFVQHNPQHNMQSILD
;
A
#
# COMPACT_ATOMS: atom_id res chain seq x y z
N ALA A 1 -13.29 -51.80 -2.59
CA ALA A 1 -13.57 -51.51 -1.16
C ALA A 1 -12.75 -52.34 -0.15
N ARG A 2 -12.08 -53.46 -0.51
CA ARG A 2 -11.29 -54.28 0.45
C ARG A 2 -9.79 -53.92 0.59
N ASN A 3 -9.24 -53.07 -0.28
CA ASN A 3 -7.78 -52.76 -0.26
C ASN A 3 -7.40 -51.46 0.48
N LEU A 4 -8.37 -50.59 0.84
CA LEU A 4 -8.11 -49.35 1.60
C LEU A 4 -8.15 -49.56 3.12
N ILE A 5 -8.71 -50.68 3.60
CA ILE A 5 -8.79 -51.00 5.03
C ILE A 5 -7.44 -51.54 5.54
N ASN A 6 -6.68 -52.23 4.68
CA ASN A 6 -5.39 -52.81 5.06
C ASN A 6 -4.24 -51.81 5.18
N SER A 7 -4.22 -50.70 4.42
CA SER A 7 -3.10 -49.73 4.53
C SER A 7 -3.21 -48.87 5.79
N ASN A 8 -4.41 -48.45 6.18
CA ASN A 8 -4.63 -47.67 7.40
C ASN A 8 -4.41 -48.53 8.65
N PHE A 9 -4.76 -49.81 8.59
CA PHE A 9 -4.48 -50.77 9.67
C PHE A 9 -2.98 -51.05 9.82
N PHE A 10 -2.25 -51.20 8.71
CA PHE A 10 -0.80 -51.43 8.72
C PHE A 10 0.00 -50.21 9.21
N LEU A 11 -0.42 -48.99 8.84
CA LEU A 11 0.16 -47.76 9.39
C LEU A 11 -0.09 -47.64 10.90
N ALA A 12 -1.29 -47.96 11.38
CA ALA A 12 -1.61 -47.96 12.80
C ALA A 12 -0.82 -49.03 13.60
N LEU A 13 -0.52 -50.19 13.01
CA LEU A 13 0.26 -51.24 13.68
C LEU A 13 1.73 -50.82 13.86
N ASN A 14 2.32 -50.16 12.86
CA ASN A 14 3.69 -49.68 12.92
C ASN A 14 3.86 -48.50 13.90
N THR A 15 2.87 -47.61 14.01
CA THR A 15 2.92 -46.52 14.98
C THR A 15 2.85 -47.03 16.43
N ILE A 16 2.06 -48.08 16.71
CA ILE A 16 1.98 -48.67 18.06
C ILE A 16 3.31 -49.32 18.46
N ASN A 17 4.01 -49.97 17.53
CA ASN A 17 5.31 -50.58 17.80
C ASN A 17 6.40 -49.52 18.01
N LEU A 18 6.38 -48.43 17.24
CA LEU A 18 7.31 -47.30 17.40
C LEU A 18 7.06 -46.56 18.73
N VAL A 19 5.80 -46.37 19.13
CA VAL A 19 5.44 -45.79 20.43
C VAL A 19 5.87 -46.69 21.59
N LYS A 20 5.82 -48.02 21.41
CA LYS A 20 6.36 -48.98 22.40
C LYS A 20 7.87 -48.97 22.51
N GLU A 21 8.59 -48.66 21.42
CA GLU A 21 10.05 -48.60 21.41
C GLU A 21 10.61 -47.30 21.99
N LEU A 22 9.80 -46.23 22.01
CA LEU A 22 10.11 -44.95 22.67
C LEU A 22 9.73 -44.93 24.17
N ASP A 23 9.16 -46.00 24.71
CA ASP A 23 8.76 -46.13 26.11
C ASP A 23 10.00 -46.48 26.97
N ALA A 24 10.74 -45.44 27.38
CA ALA A 24 12.02 -45.56 28.09
C ALA A 24 11.90 -45.96 29.59
N PHE A 25 10.71 -46.28 30.09
CA PHE A 25 10.48 -46.54 31.51
C PHE A 25 9.97 -47.97 31.78
N PRO A 26 10.54 -48.69 32.79
CA PRO A 26 10.07 -50.01 33.16
C PRO A 26 8.65 -49.95 33.74
N LYS A 27 7.74 -50.78 33.21
CA LYS A 27 6.34 -50.81 33.64
C LYS A 27 6.21 -51.36 35.05
N VAL A 28 5.46 -50.65 35.89
CA VAL A 28 5.14 -51.07 37.26
C VAL A 28 4.23 -52.30 37.26
N PRO A 29 4.37 -53.22 38.25
CA PRO A 29 3.51 -54.40 38.36
C PRO A 29 2.04 -54.01 38.57
N GLU A 30 1.11 -54.73 37.93
CA GLU A 30 -0.35 -54.44 37.94
C GLU A 30 -0.96 -54.38 39.36
N SER A 31 -0.30 -55.00 40.36
CA SER A 31 -0.66 -54.96 41.79
C SER A 31 -0.60 -53.56 42.43
N TYR A 32 0.06 -52.58 41.80
CA TYR A 32 0.20 -51.21 42.31
C TYR A 32 -0.52 -50.18 41.45
N VAL A 33 -1.37 -50.63 40.52
CA VAL A 33 -2.06 -49.78 39.54
C VAL A 33 -3.57 -49.91 39.73
N GLU A 34 -4.15 -48.97 40.48
CA GLU A 34 -5.61 -48.88 40.63
C GLU A 34 -6.20 -48.14 39.42
N THR A 35 -6.76 -48.89 38.46
CA THR A 35 -7.43 -48.31 37.29
C THR A 35 -8.83 -47.85 37.67
N SER A 36 -9.02 -46.55 37.92
CA SER A 36 -10.37 -45.98 38.08
C SER A 36 -10.94 -45.54 36.73
N ALA A 37 -12.10 -46.09 36.35
CA ALA A 37 -12.81 -45.70 35.12
C ALA A 37 -13.18 -44.20 35.09
N PHE A 38 -13.37 -43.62 36.27
CA PHE A 38 -13.68 -42.21 36.45
C PHE A 38 -12.47 -41.31 36.16
N GLY A 39 -11.28 -41.64 36.68
CA GLY A 39 -10.07 -40.84 36.47
C GLY A 39 -9.61 -40.77 35.01
N GLY A 40 -9.77 -41.87 34.25
CA GLY A 40 -9.48 -41.90 32.82
C GLY A 40 -10.42 -41.01 31.99
N THR A 41 -11.71 -40.99 32.32
CA THR A 41 -12.71 -40.16 31.62
C THR A 41 -12.46 -38.67 31.85
N VAL A 42 -12.15 -38.27 33.08
CA VAL A 42 -11.80 -36.88 33.43
C VAL A 42 -10.54 -36.45 32.66
N SER A 43 -9.52 -37.31 32.60
CA SER A 43 -8.28 -37.02 31.87
C SER A 43 -8.52 -36.82 30.37
N LEU A 44 -9.43 -37.59 29.76
CA LEU A 44 -9.78 -37.46 28.35
C LEU A 44 -10.52 -36.14 28.06
N ILE A 45 -11.43 -35.73 28.94
CA ILE A 45 -12.14 -34.44 28.83
C ILE A 45 -11.16 -33.28 28.93
N VAL A 46 -10.22 -33.32 29.88
CA VAL A 46 -9.19 -32.28 30.05
C VAL A 46 -8.29 -32.19 28.81
N PHE A 47 -7.85 -33.33 28.27
CA PHE A 47 -7.03 -33.35 27.07
C PHE A 47 -7.76 -32.78 25.85
N LEU A 48 -9.04 -33.12 25.69
CA LEU A 48 -9.88 -32.59 24.62
C LEU A 48 -10.06 -31.06 24.75
N LEU A 49 -10.28 -30.56 25.98
CA LEU A 49 -10.36 -29.13 26.26
C LEU A 49 -9.04 -28.41 25.94
N MET A 50 -7.91 -28.96 26.37
CA MET A 50 -6.59 -28.39 26.06
C MET A 50 -6.32 -28.35 24.55
N ALA A 51 -6.69 -29.41 23.82
CA ALA A 51 -6.56 -29.45 22.36
C ALA A 51 -7.43 -28.38 21.68
N LEU A 52 -8.69 -28.22 22.11
CA LEU A 52 -9.58 -27.19 21.58
C LEU A 52 -9.04 -25.77 21.82
N LEU A 53 -8.57 -25.48 23.04
CA LEU A 53 -7.96 -24.20 23.36
C LEU A 53 -6.70 -23.94 22.53
N THR A 54 -5.84 -24.94 22.35
CA THR A 54 -4.60 -24.81 21.58
C THR A 54 -4.90 -24.53 20.09
N ILE A 55 -5.91 -25.19 19.53
CA ILE A 55 -6.35 -24.95 18.15
C ILE A 55 -6.93 -23.54 18.01
N SER A 56 -7.74 -23.09 18.98
CA SER A 56 -8.30 -21.74 18.99
C SER A 56 -7.21 -20.67 19.02
N GLU A 57 -6.27 -20.77 19.95
CA GLU A 57 -5.13 -19.85 20.05
C GLU A 57 -4.26 -19.87 18.79
N PHE A 58 -4.08 -21.04 18.17
CA PHE A 58 -3.35 -21.14 16.92
C PHE A 58 -4.01 -20.38 15.77
N PHE A 59 -5.34 -20.43 15.66
CA PHE A 59 -6.07 -19.63 14.67
C PHE A 59 -5.99 -18.13 14.96
N VAL A 60 -6.01 -17.72 16.24
CA VAL A 60 -5.82 -16.32 16.64
C VAL A 60 -4.39 -15.85 16.33
N TYR A 61 -3.37 -16.67 16.59
CA TYR A 61 -1.97 -16.34 16.31
C TYR A 61 -1.66 -16.22 14.82
N GLN A 62 -2.38 -16.97 13.97
CA GLN A 62 -2.28 -16.80 12.52
C GLN A 62 -2.84 -15.47 12.02
N ASP A 63 -3.71 -14.83 12.79
CA ASP A 63 -4.27 -13.53 12.44
C ASP A 63 -3.27 -12.43 12.83
N SER A 64 -2.50 -11.94 11.87
CA SER A 64 -1.52 -10.89 12.09
C SER A 64 -2.18 -9.51 12.00
N TRP A 65 -2.29 -8.81 13.12
CA TRP A 65 -2.82 -7.44 13.18
C TRP A 65 -1.69 -6.43 13.02
N MET A 66 -1.94 -5.37 12.23
CA MET A 66 -1.01 -4.26 12.07
C MET A 66 -1.05 -3.37 13.33
N LYS A 67 0.09 -3.20 14.00
CA LYS A 67 0.25 -2.23 15.10
C LYS A 67 0.97 -0.99 14.59
N TYR A 68 0.36 0.17 14.78
CA TYR A 68 0.94 1.46 14.41
C TYR A 68 1.59 2.08 15.64
N GLU A 69 2.90 2.31 15.56
CA GLU A 69 3.66 2.97 16.63
C GLU A 69 4.39 4.18 16.05
N TYR A 70 4.42 5.26 16.84
CA TYR A 70 5.07 6.50 16.46
C TYR A 70 6.50 6.50 16.99
N GLU A 71 7.45 6.51 16.08
CA GLU A 71 8.87 6.69 16.39
C GLU A 71 9.33 8.07 15.95
N VAL A 72 10.32 8.64 16.66
CA VAL A 72 10.97 9.88 16.25
C VAL A 72 11.91 9.58 15.09
N ASP A 73 11.70 10.23 13.94
CA ASP A 73 12.66 10.12 12.83
C ASP A 73 13.99 10.75 13.26
N THR A 74 15.03 9.92 13.33
CA THR A 74 16.39 10.34 13.68
C THR A 74 17.26 10.58 12.44
N ASP A 75 16.79 10.21 11.24
CA ASP A 75 17.54 10.33 10.01
C ASP A 75 17.13 11.59 9.22
N PHE A 76 17.78 12.70 9.54
CA PHE A 76 17.64 13.97 8.82
C PHE A 76 18.55 14.08 7.59
N THR A 77 19.44 13.10 7.38
CA THR A 77 20.47 13.17 6.33
C THR A 77 20.00 12.58 5.01
N SER A 78 19.08 11.60 5.06
CA SER A 78 18.51 11.02 3.86
C SER A 78 17.59 12.01 3.13
N LYS A 79 17.57 11.88 1.80
CA LYS A 79 16.67 12.64 0.93
C LYS A 79 15.33 11.94 0.81
N LEU A 80 14.25 12.70 0.86
CA LEU A 80 12.92 12.25 0.55
C LEU A 80 12.75 12.17 -0.98
N LYS A 81 12.34 11.00 -1.46
CA LYS A 81 11.97 10.79 -2.85
C LYS A 81 10.53 11.23 -3.06
N ILE A 82 10.26 12.08 -4.04
CA ILE A 82 8.89 12.44 -4.44
C ILE A 82 8.67 11.94 -5.86
N LYS A 83 7.58 11.20 -6.07
CA LYS A 83 7.12 10.78 -7.39
C LYS A 83 5.98 11.67 -7.81
N ILE A 84 6.09 12.23 -9.00
CA ILE A 84 5.14 13.21 -9.52
C ILE A 84 4.73 12.75 -10.92
N ASP A 85 3.44 12.81 -11.20
CA ASP A 85 2.81 12.72 -12.51
C ASP A 85 1.63 13.68 -12.54
N ILE A 86 1.83 14.84 -13.17
CA ILE A 86 0.86 15.93 -13.22
C ILE A 86 0.71 16.38 -14.67
N THR A 87 -0.53 16.46 -15.14
CA THR A 87 -0.85 16.98 -16.48
C THR A 87 -1.42 18.39 -16.36
N VAL A 88 -0.81 19.36 -17.05
CA VAL A 88 -1.21 20.77 -17.06
C VAL A 88 -1.75 21.14 -18.44
N ALA A 89 -2.84 21.90 -18.51
CA ALA A 89 -3.48 22.38 -19.74
C ALA A 89 -2.70 23.52 -20.45
N MET A 90 -1.37 23.38 -20.56
CA MET A 90 -0.49 24.31 -21.25
C MET A 90 0.64 23.58 -21.98
N LYS A 91 1.20 24.19 -23.03
CA LYS A 91 2.36 23.64 -23.76
C LYS A 91 3.61 23.51 -22.88
N CYS A 92 4.34 22.41 -23.04
CA CYS A 92 5.57 22.15 -22.26
C CYS A 92 6.66 23.22 -22.41
N SER A 93 6.72 23.95 -23.53
CA SER A 93 7.69 25.04 -23.71
C SER A 93 7.43 26.26 -22.82
N ARG A 94 6.27 26.34 -22.17
CA ARG A 94 5.87 27.46 -21.32
C ARG A 94 5.82 27.08 -19.85
N VAL A 95 5.70 25.80 -19.52
CA VAL A 95 5.59 25.32 -18.14
C VAL A 95 6.97 24.96 -17.60
N GLY A 96 7.23 25.30 -16.36
CA GLY A 96 8.38 24.83 -15.60
C GLY A 96 7.94 24.44 -14.21
N ALA A 97 8.72 23.57 -13.58
CA ALA A 97 8.51 23.20 -12.20
C ALA A 97 9.78 23.49 -11.39
N ASP A 98 9.61 23.97 -10.18
CA ASP A 98 10.68 24.26 -9.23
C ASP A 98 10.33 23.80 -7.82
N VAL A 99 11.36 23.36 -7.08
CA VAL A 99 11.25 22.96 -5.69
C VAL A 99 12.05 23.94 -4.85
N LEU A 100 11.40 24.54 -3.86
CA LEU A 100 12.01 25.45 -2.91
C LEU A 100 11.90 24.92 -1.49
N ASP A 101 13.05 24.65 -0.88
CA ASP A 101 13.20 24.32 0.54
C ASP A 101 13.06 25.60 1.41
N VAL A 102 12.63 25.48 2.68
CA VAL A 102 12.74 26.55 3.68
C VAL A 102 14.15 27.15 3.77
N ALA A 103 15.20 26.35 3.50
CA ALA A 103 16.58 26.84 3.42
C ALA A 103 16.87 27.74 2.20
N GLY A 104 15.89 27.98 1.31
CA GLY A 104 16.02 28.77 0.09
C GLY A 104 16.82 28.07 -1.02
N ALA A 105 17.19 26.80 -0.82
CA ALA A 105 17.87 26.01 -1.83
C ALA A 105 16.89 25.65 -2.96
N VAL A 106 17.12 26.23 -4.14
CA VAL A 106 16.38 25.86 -5.35
C VAL A 106 16.95 24.55 -5.87
N ILE A 107 16.24 23.45 -5.63
CA ILE A 107 16.55 22.18 -6.27
C ILE A 107 15.85 22.22 -7.63
N ALA A 108 16.58 22.64 -8.66
CA ALA A 108 16.05 22.67 -10.01
C ALA A 108 15.60 21.26 -10.41
N SER A 109 14.36 21.14 -10.90
CA SER A 109 13.68 19.89 -11.26
C SER A 109 14.23 19.26 -12.55
N LYS A 110 15.56 19.22 -12.69
CA LYS A 110 16.26 18.74 -13.90
C LYS A 110 15.99 17.26 -14.19
N GLU A 111 15.53 16.51 -13.18
CA GLU A 111 15.16 15.10 -13.27
C GLU A 111 13.71 14.88 -13.76
N LEU A 112 12.89 15.93 -13.83
CA LEU A 112 11.52 15.83 -14.34
C LEU A 112 11.50 15.84 -15.88
N LYS A 113 10.65 14.97 -16.44
CA LYS A 113 10.38 14.88 -17.87
C LYS A 113 9.11 15.63 -18.22
N TYR A 114 9.10 16.23 -19.40
CA TYR A 114 8.01 17.04 -19.93
C TYR A 114 7.57 16.46 -21.27
N ASP A 115 6.44 15.76 -21.27
CA ASP A 115 5.89 15.14 -22.47
C ASP A 115 4.67 15.93 -22.97
N ALA A 116 4.65 16.23 -24.27
CA ALA A 116 3.55 16.97 -24.88
C ALA A 116 2.35 16.05 -25.13
N VAL A 117 1.18 16.43 -24.61
CA VAL A 117 -0.07 15.66 -24.69
C VAL A 117 -1.11 16.44 -25.50
N SER A 118 -1.91 15.73 -26.31
CA SER A 118 -2.94 16.35 -27.17
C SER A 118 -4.05 17.01 -26.36
N ASP A 119 -4.55 16.30 -25.35
CA ASP A 119 -5.74 16.71 -24.60
C ASP A 119 -5.48 16.73 -23.09
N PHE A 120 -6.05 17.74 -22.44
CA PHE A 120 -6.02 17.86 -20.99
C PHE A 120 -6.97 16.85 -20.32
N LYS A 121 -8.11 16.54 -20.94
CA LYS A 121 -9.05 15.55 -20.42
C LYS A 121 -8.45 14.15 -20.53
N PRO A 122 -8.59 13.29 -19.50
CA PRO A 122 -8.12 11.92 -19.63
C PRO A 122 -8.99 11.17 -20.65
N SER A 123 -8.44 10.12 -21.26
CA SER A 123 -9.17 9.32 -22.26
C SER A 123 -10.49 8.80 -21.67
N ALA A 124 -11.55 8.72 -22.47
CA ALA A 124 -12.87 8.25 -22.00
C ALA A 124 -12.82 6.89 -21.28
N ALA A 125 -11.85 6.04 -21.61
CA ALA A 125 -11.58 4.77 -20.93
C ALA A 125 -11.09 4.93 -19.48
N PHE A 126 -10.32 5.98 -19.18
CA PHE A 126 -9.85 6.30 -17.84
C PHE A 126 -10.99 6.82 -16.95
N HIS A 127 -11.87 7.68 -17.48
CA HIS A 127 -13.07 8.14 -16.75
C HIS A 127 -14.03 6.99 -16.44
N ILE A 128 -14.32 6.10 -17.40
CA ILE A 128 -15.16 4.93 -17.15
C ILE A 128 -14.56 4.04 -16.05
N SER A 129 -13.24 3.93 -16.02
CA SER A 129 -12.56 3.09 -15.02
C SER A 129 -12.54 3.77 -13.63
N LEU A 130 -12.59 5.10 -13.56
CA LEU A 130 -12.61 5.90 -12.32
C LEU A 130 -14.04 6.08 -11.76
N ASP A 131 -15.05 6.26 -12.62
CA ASP A 131 -16.47 6.41 -12.23
C ASP A 131 -17.09 5.07 -11.78
N ASN A 132 -16.49 3.94 -12.18
CA ASN A 132 -16.87 2.61 -11.69
C ASN A 132 -16.23 2.28 -10.32
N LEU A 133 -15.44 3.18 -9.73
CA LEU A 133 -15.04 3.08 -8.34
C LEU A 133 -16.26 3.39 -7.46
N PRO A 134 -16.63 2.51 -6.51
CA PRO A 134 -17.69 2.81 -5.55
C PRO A 134 -17.25 3.92 -4.58
N GLU A 135 -17.57 5.17 -4.89
CA GLU A 135 -17.33 6.36 -4.06
C GLU A 135 -18.69 6.92 -3.60
N PRO A 136 -19.10 6.79 -2.32
CA PRO A 136 -18.52 7.58 -1.21
C PRO A 136 -18.48 6.91 0.19
N ILE A 137 -18.89 5.64 0.31
CA ILE A 137 -18.97 4.95 1.63
C ILE A 137 -17.58 4.63 2.16
N ILE A 138 -16.61 4.45 1.27
CA ILE A 138 -15.27 3.99 1.61
C ILE A 138 -14.45 5.14 2.21
N GLN A 139 -14.48 6.36 1.66
CA GLN A 139 -13.70 7.49 2.17
C GLN A 139 -14.01 7.85 3.63
N ASN A 140 -15.29 7.85 4.04
CA ASN A 140 -15.67 8.13 5.43
C ASN A 140 -15.21 7.02 6.40
N ARG A 141 -15.16 5.76 5.95
CA ARG A 141 -14.68 4.62 6.76
C ARG A 141 -13.16 4.51 6.79
N LEU A 142 -12.47 4.88 5.71
CA LEU A 142 -11.01 4.95 5.64
C LEU A 142 -10.43 6.02 6.58
N ARG A 143 -11.20 7.07 6.89
CA ARG A 143 -10.81 8.12 7.85
C ARG A 143 -10.88 7.66 9.31
N GLU A 144 -11.64 6.60 9.61
CA GLU A 144 -11.81 6.10 10.97
C GLU A 144 -10.95 4.85 11.25
N GLU A 145 -10.68 4.00 10.25
CA GLU A 145 -9.99 2.71 10.46
C GLU A 145 -8.78 2.55 9.52
N HIS A 146 -7.58 2.89 10.02
CA HIS A 146 -6.30 2.70 9.32
C HIS A 146 -5.94 1.21 9.08
N SER A 147 -6.67 0.27 9.69
CA SER A 147 -6.38 -1.17 9.67
C SER A 147 -7.04 -1.93 8.50
N LEU A 148 -8.10 -1.38 7.88
CA LEU A 148 -8.93 -2.11 6.90
C LEU A 148 -8.62 -1.80 5.42
N GLN A 149 -7.71 -0.87 5.16
CA GLN A 149 -7.41 -0.41 3.79
C GLN A 149 -6.68 -1.51 2.98
N ASP A 150 -5.85 -2.32 3.64
CA ASP A 150 -4.99 -3.32 2.99
C ASP A 150 -5.75 -4.55 2.45
N VAL A 151 -6.78 -5.01 3.16
CA VAL A 151 -7.45 -6.28 2.84
C VAL A 151 -8.52 -6.10 1.76
N LEU A 152 -9.27 -4.99 1.78
CA LEU A 152 -10.34 -4.73 0.82
C LEU A 152 -9.80 -4.29 -0.56
N PHE A 153 -8.65 -3.61 -0.62
CA PHE A 153 -8.16 -3.00 -1.87
C PHE A 153 -7.08 -3.78 -2.62
N LYS A 154 -6.33 -4.68 -1.94
CA LYS A 154 -5.28 -5.51 -2.57
C LYS A 154 -5.82 -6.44 -3.67
N SER A 155 -7.10 -6.78 -3.61
CA SER A 155 -7.82 -7.58 -4.61
C SER A 155 -8.34 -6.73 -5.77
N ALA A 156 -8.73 -5.48 -5.51
CA ALA A 156 -9.39 -4.61 -6.47
C ALA A 156 -8.41 -3.78 -7.33
N LEU A 157 -7.23 -3.44 -6.80
CA LEU A 157 -6.31 -2.47 -7.44
C LEU A 157 -5.01 -3.06 -8.00
N LYS A 158 -4.81 -4.39 -7.92
CA LYS A 158 -3.58 -5.05 -8.40
C LYS A 158 -3.31 -4.90 -9.90
N GLY A 159 -4.30 -4.47 -10.69
CA GLY A 159 -4.14 -4.14 -12.11
C GLY A 159 -3.95 -2.65 -12.43
N TYR A 160 -4.13 -1.75 -11.46
CA TYR A 160 -4.35 -0.32 -11.70
C TYR A 160 -3.10 0.56 -11.52
N PHE A 161 -2.17 0.14 -10.65
CA PHE A 161 -0.92 0.85 -10.37
C PHE A 161 0.27 0.36 -11.20
N SER A 162 0.01 -0.37 -12.29
CA SER A 162 1.07 -0.64 -13.27
C SER A 162 1.47 0.69 -13.92
N ASP A 163 2.78 0.93 -14.02
CA ASP A 163 3.35 2.11 -14.68
C ASP A 163 2.56 2.46 -15.96
N PRO A 164 2.17 3.73 -16.16
CA PRO A 164 1.34 4.13 -17.28
C PRO A 164 2.02 3.75 -18.60
N VAL A 165 1.32 2.92 -19.39
CA VAL A 165 1.74 2.57 -20.75
C VAL A 165 1.89 3.86 -21.58
N PRO A 166 3.04 4.10 -22.24
CA PRO A 166 3.19 5.28 -23.08
C PRO A 166 2.21 5.20 -24.25
N GLN A 167 1.20 6.06 -24.23
CA GLN A 167 0.21 6.16 -25.30
C GLN A 167 0.79 7.01 -26.43
N ASN A 168 1.31 6.34 -27.47
CA ASN A 168 1.75 6.99 -28.70
C ASN A 168 0.53 7.33 -29.58
N ASN A 169 -0.21 8.37 -29.22
CA ASN A 169 -1.30 8.89 -30.04
C ASN A 169 -0.87 10.19 -30.70
N SER A 170 0.02 10.06 -31.68
CA SER A 170 0.35 11.13 -32.62
C SER A 170 -0.77 11.29 -33.65
N THR A 171 -1.73 12.20 -33.40
CA THR A 171 -2.50 12.95 -34.43
C THR A 171 -3.50 13.93 -33.79
N SER A 172 -3.02 14.98 -33.13
CA SER A 172 -3.76 16.23 -33.01
C SER A 172 -2.76 17.37 -33.11
N ASN A 173 -2.93 18.25 -34.11
CA ASN A 173 -2.03 19.36 -34.41
C ASN A 173 -1.98 20.45 -33.31
N SER A 174 -2.70 20.26 -32.21
CA SER A 174 -2.64 21.16 -31.05
C SER A 174 -2.31 20.38 -29.78
N GLN A 175 -1.05 20.02 -29.61
CA GLN A 175 -0.51 19.64 -28.29
C GLN A 175 -0.66 20.83 -27.35
N ASN A 176 -1.74 20.83 -26.56
CA ASN A 176 -2.13 21.93 -25.70
C ASN A 176 -1.92 21.63 -24.21
N ALA A 177 -1.53 20.39 -23.87
CA ALA A 177 -1.23 19.99 -22.52
C ALA A 177 0.23 19.50 -22.38
N CYS A 178 0.73 19.54 -21.15
CA CYS A 178 2.05 19.08 -20.79
C CYS A 178 1.97 18.14 -19.59
N ARG A 179 2.51 16.95 -19.74
CA ARG A 179 2.65 15.97 -18.67
C ARG A 179 4.03 16.08 -18.05
N ILE A 180 4.06 16.48 -16.79
CA ILE A 180 5.25 16.60 -15.96
C ILE A 180 5.32 15.36 -15.10
N HIS A 181 6.31 14.50 -15.34
CA HIS A 181 6.44 13.25 -14.61
C HIS A 181 7.89 12.91 -14.28
N GLY A 182 8.10 12.20 -13.18
CA GLY A 182 9.42 11.78 -12.77
C GLY A 182 9.55 11.54 -11.28
N LYS A 183 10.81 11.41 -10.85
CA LYS A 183 11.22 11.23 -9.47
C LYS A 183 12.21 12.33 -9.13
N ILE A 184 11.99 13.01 -8.02
CA ILE A 184 12.90 14.04 -7.50
C ILE A 184 13.32 13.67 -6.08
N TYR A 185 14.54 14.06 -5.69
CA TYR A 185 15.07 13.84 -4.35
C TYR A 185 15.26 15.17 -3.63
N VAL A 186 14.46 15.40 -2.60
CA VAL A 186 14.43 16.64 -1.82
C VAL A 186 14.90 16.40 -0.40
N ASN A 187 15.27 17.45 0.33
CA ASN A 187 15.60 17.33 1.75
C ASN A 187 14.32 17.05 2.55
N LYS A 188 14.43 16.35 3.69
CA LYS A 188 13.32 16.08 4.63
C LYS A 188 12.96 17.30 5.48
N VAL A 189 12.54 18.36 4.83
CA VAL A 189 12.17 19.63 5.45
C VAL A 189 10.94 20.18 4.76
N ALA A 190 10.29 21.15 5.39
CA ALA A 190 9.20 21.86 4.74
C ALA A 190 9.71 22.53 3.45
N GLY A 191 8.92 22.44 2.40
CA GLY A 191 9.26 22.99 1.10
C GLY A 191 8.02 23.11 0.23
N ASN A 192 8.16 23.87 -0.86
CA ASN A 192 7.10 24.12 -1.81
C ASN A 192 7.51 23.58 -3.19
N PHE A 193 6.57 22.92 -3.85
CA PHE A 193 6.66 22.56 -5.26
C PHE A 193 5.79 23.50 -6.05
N HIS A 194 6.38 24.25 -6.96
CA HIS A 194 5.69 25.22 -7.78
C HIS A 194 5.71 24.81 -9.25
N ILE A 195 4.59 25.05 -9.93
CA ILE A 195 4.47 24.96 -11.39
C ILE A 195 4.31 26.39 -11.89
N ILE A 196 5.33 26.88 -12.60
CA ILE A 196 5.47 28.27 -13.01
C ILE A 196 5.54 28.41 -14.54
N LEU A 197 5.36 29.64 -15.01
CA LEU A 197 5.56 30.01 -16.41
C LEU A 197 7.05 30.34 -16.66
N VAL A 198 7.73 29.59 -17.53
CA VAL A 198 9.17 29.78 -17.82
C VAL A 198 9.43 30.95 -18.76
N VAL A 199 8.48 31.29 -19.62
CA VAL A 199 8.68 32.25 -20.71
C VAL A 199 7.91 33.55 -20.44
N PHE A 200 8.62 34.61 -20.05
CA PHE A 200 8.11 35.98 -19.87
C PHE A 200 7.96 36.75 -21.19
N LEU A 201 7.98 36.08 -22.36
CA LEU A 201 7.95 36.77 -23.65
C LEU A 201 6.54 37.29 -23.98
N ILE A 202 6.31 38.56 -23.60
CA ILE A 202 5.65 39.70 -24.31
C ILE A 202 4.25 39.48 -24.96
N PHE A 203 3.71 38.27 -25.07
CA PHE A 203 2.40 38.04 -25.66
C PHE A 203 1.38 37.60 -24.60
N PRO A 204 0.20 38.28 -24.50
CA PRO A 204 -0.88 37.87 -23.62
C PRO A 204 -1.58 36.65 -24.22
N ALA A 205 -0.88 35.51 -24.28
CA ALA A 205 -1.50 34.25 -24.60
C ALA A 205 -2.38 33.82 -23.42
N ALA A 206 -3.51 33.18 -23.70
CA ALA A 206 -4.37 32.61 -22.66
C ALA A 206 -3.55 31.62 -21.81
N LEU A 207 -3.34 31.98 -20.54
CA LEU A 207 -2.73 31.12 -19.54
C LEU A 207 -3.82 30.24 -18.95
N ASN A 208 -3.62 28.93 -18.99
CA ASN A 208 -4.52 27.96 -18.40
C ASN A 208 -3.71 27.02 -17.51
N PHE A 209 -3.84 27.22 -16.19
CA PHE A 209 -3.22 26.36 -15.16
C PHE A 209 -4.16 25.25 -14.69
N SER A 210 -5.18 24.92 -15.49
CA SER A 210 -6.00 23.76 -15.21
C SER A 210 -5.09 22.55 -15.23
N HIS A 211 -5.11 21.78 -14.15
CA HIS A 211 -4.20 20.67 -13.98
C HIS A 211 -4.93 19.47 -13.37
N ARG A 212 -4.38 18.30 -13.62
CA ARG A 212 -4.80 17.05 -13.03
C ARG A 212 -3.58 16.39 -12.43
N ILE A 213 -3.71 15.91 -11.20
CA ILE A 213 -2.70 15.14 -10.51
C ILE A 213 -3.03 13.68 -10.78
N ASP A 214 -2.27 13.05 -11.67
CA ASP A 214 -2.43 11.65 -11.99
C ASP A 214 -1.83 10.78 -10.87
N TYR A 215 -0.65 11.18 -10.38
CA TYR A 215 0.02 10.50 -9.28
C TYR A 215 0.94 11.44 -8.50
N LEU A 216 0.82 11.48 -7.17
CA LEU A 216 1.71 12.22 -6.29
C LEU A 216 1.97 11.43 -5.02
N SER A 217 3.18 10.91 -4.87
CA SER A 217 3.58 10.15 -3.69
C SER A 217 4.91 10.60 -3.10
N PHE A 218 5.04 10.39 -1.79
CA PHE A 218 6.20 10.76 -0.99
C PHE A 218 6.83 9.48 -0.42
N GLY A 219 8.10 9.28 -0.68
CA GLY A 219 8.86 8.10 -0.29
C GLY A 219 8.77 6.95 -1.28
N ASN A 220 8.80 5.72 -0.74
CA ASN A 220 8.62 4.50 -1.50
C ASN A 220 7.16 4.06 -1.45
N ASP A 221 6.71 3.36 -2.48
CA ASP A 221 5.33 2.89 -2.53
C ASP A 221 5.14 1.79 -1.50
N VAL A 222 4.15 1.97 -0.64
CA VAL A 222 3.72 0.95 0.33
C VAL A 222 2.42 0.34 -0.19
N PRO A 223 2.31 -0.99 -0.28
CA PRO A 223 1.06 -1.64 -0.66
C PRO A 223 -0.10 -1.16 0.22
N GLY A 224 -1.24 -0.83 -0.38
CA GLY A 224 -2.44 -0.38 0.33
C GLY A 224 -2.43 1.08 0.81
N HIS A 225 -1.33 1.80 0.64
CA HIS A 225 -1.29 3.25 0.86
C HIS A 225 -2.02 4.01 -0.26
N ILE A 226 -2.96 4.87 0.11
CA ILE A 226 -3.74 5.69 -0.81
C ILE A 226 -3.26 7.14 -0.70
N ASN A 227 -2.79 7.73 -1.81
CA ASN A 227 -2.42 9.15 -1.82
C ASN A 227 -3.69 10.01 -2.00
N PRO A 228 -3.95 11.00 -1.13
CA PRO A 228 -5.18 11.79 -1.19
C PRO A 228 -5.34 12.67 -2.43
N LEU A 229 -4.25 12.95 -3.14
CA LEU A 229 -4.24 13.87 -4.29
C LEU A 229 -4.27 13.14 -5.64
N ASP A 230 -4.16 11.81 -5.65
CA ASP A 230 -4.22 11.03 -6.88
C ASP A 230 -5.60 11.13 -7.54
N GLY A 231 -5.62 11.33 -8.86
CA GLY A 231 -6.84 11.51 -9.64
C GLY A 231 -7.55 12.86 -9.45
N SER A 232 -6.99 13.78 -8.66
CA SER A 232 -7.61 15.09 -8.44
C SER A 232 -7.44 16.01 -9.65
N GLU A 233 -8.51 16.71 -10.03
CA GLU A 233 -8.52 17.65 -11.16
C GLU A 233 -8.98 19.04 -10.67
N LYS A 234 -8.30 20.08 -11.14
CA LYS A 234 -8.71 21.45 -10.92
C LYS A 234 -8.76 22.22 -12.22
N ILE A 235 -9.97 22.66 -12.56
CA ILE A 235 -10.21 23.58 -13.67
C ILE A 235 -10.15 25.01 -13.16
N THR A 236 -9.30 25.81 -13.79
CA THR A 236 -9.22 27.25 -13.54
C THR A 236 -9.96 28.02 -14.63
N LEU A 237 -10.99 28.74 -14.21
CA LEU A 237 -11.81 29.59 -15.07
C LEU A 237 -11.17 30.97 -15.31
N GLU A 238 -10.29 31.41 -14.40
CA GLU A 238 -9.60 32.70 -14.47
C GLU A 238 -8.16 32.56 -14.96
N ARG A 239 -7.75 33.46 -15.86
CA ARG A 239 -6.41 33.48 -16.50
C ARG A 239 -5.22 33.73 -15.54
N ARG A 240 -5.46 34.02 -14.26
CA ARG A 240 -4.44 34.39 -13.25
C ARG A 240 -4.77 33.86 -11.86
N SER A 241 -5.05 32.57 -11.77
CA SER A 241 -5.35 31.91 -10.50
C SER A 241 -4.10 31.23 -9.95
N PHE A 242 -3.72 31.60 -8.72
CA PHE A 242 -2.75 30.86 -7.92
C PHE A 242 -3.51 29.76 -7.18
N LEU A 243 -3.02 28.53 -7.27
CA LEU A 243 -3.58 27.38 -6.57
C LEU A 243 -2.53 26.84 -5.61
N LEU A 244 -2.92 26.65 -4.35
CA LEU A 244 -2.06 26.10 -3.31
C LEU A 244 -2.68 24.82 -2.77
N TYR A 245 -1.90 23.75 -2.79
CA TYR A 245 -2.21 22.49 -2.13
C TYR A 245 -1.27 22.34 -0.94
N ILE A 246 -1.83 22.05 0.22
CA ILE A 246 -1.06 21.77 1.44
C ILE A 246 -1.18 20.28 1.70
N SER A 247 -0.08 19.55 1.54
CA SER A 247 0.03 18.16 1.92
C SER A 247 0.99 18.03 3.11
N MET A 248 0.56 17.26 4.12
CA MET A 248 1.41 16.86 5.23
C MET A 248 1.77 15.39 5.02
N PHE A 249 3.07 15.09 5.03
CA PHE A 249 3.56 13.74 4.88
C PHE A 249 4.05 13.20 6.23
N VAL A 250 3.67 11.95 6.51
CA VAL A 250 4.19 11.17 7.64
C VAL A 250 4.91 9.96 7.06
N GLN A 251 6.21 9.84 7.34
CA GLN A 251 7.00 8.71 6.88
C GLN A 251 6.57 7.44 7.62
N HIS A 252 6.18 6.42 6.86
CA HIS A 252 5.88 5.09 7.39
C HIS A 252 7.08 4.17 7.12
N ASN A 253 7.53 3.47 8.15
CA ASN A 253 8.56 2.44 8.03
C ASN A 253 7.92 1.07 8.33
N PRO A 254 7.49 0.31 7.32
CA PRO A 254 6.89 -1.00 7.55
C PRO A 254 7.97 -1.97 8.08
N GLN A 255 7.89 -2.31 9.36
CA GLN A 255 8.68 -3.40 9.93
C GLN A 255 7.85 -4.69 9.91
N HIS A 256 8.35 -5.70 9.20
CA HIS A 256 7.83 -7.06 9.35
C HIS A 256 8.46 -7.71 10.59
N ASN A 257 8.13 -7.21 11.77
CA ASN A 257 8.45 -7.92 13.00
C ASN A 257 7.35 -8.96 13.23
N MET A 258 7.70 -10.24 13.08
CA MET A 258 6.89 -11.32 13.61
C MET A 258 7.06 -11.34 15.13
N GLN A 259 6.51 -10.32 15.81
CA GLN A 259 6.53 -10.24 17.25
C GLN A 259 5.46 -11.21 17.76
N SER A 260 5.92 -12.36 18.29
CA SER A 260 5.06 -13.32 18.96
C SER A 260 4.25 -12.62 20.06
N ILE A 261 2.94 -12.79 20.02
CA ILE A 261 2.01 -12.35 21.08
C ILE A 261 2.29 -13.21 22.32
N LEU A 262 3.31 -12.84 23.09
CA LEU A 262 3.61 -13.35 24.43
C LEU A 262 4.15 -12.18 25.26
N ASP A 263 3.30 -11.18 25.51
CA ASP A 263 3.41 -10.21 26.59
C ASP A 263 2.03 -10.05 27.25
#